data_AF-A0A3N5JCZ7-F1
#
_entry.id   AF-A0A3N5JCZ7-F1
#
_cell.length_a   1.000
_cell.length_b   1.000
_cell.length_c   1.000
_cell.angle_alpha   90.00
_cell.angle_beta   90.00
_cell.angle_gamma   90.00
#
_symmetry.space_group_name_H-M   'P 1'
#
loop_
_entity.id
_entity.type
_entity.pdbx_description
1 polymer ?
#
loop_
_entity_poly.entity_id
_entity_poly.type
_entity_poly.pdbx_seq_one_letter_code
_entity_poly.pdbx_strand_id
1 'polypeptide(L)'
;PRAMIFFIISVFSTIWFLIRVIPKPSRAAYPCMRIAAPMMSSLFIWVASLFTTAFTVKKAKSQFVGNHYFKAGLLSIAAVLTAFLFFTSLPDDSRANLEIWFNSNQPIGDATGIHPGRVVWVHDPQVAQWDGKTGFWWEDQYTSQAASDKMVSTALLSLTGQEREEKAWDALFTDFNAGKKGKKQTFQPHEKIAVKINQNNTSGHENTNEINTSPQLVLSLLKSLIEKAQVPQQNITVFDASRYITDNVYLKCIAVFPDVRFVDHSGNDGRIKSTYVENAIPYSADNGLLARGLAACAVEADYLINMAILKGHVGQGVTLCAKNYYGVTSIDPDWRRNAHDNFNQNRDGSPRYMTFTDFMGHKDLGGKTILFILDAYYGNKFVNGFPGFKWQMAPFDNHWPSSLFMSQDGVAIDAVGMDFIINEFPDAPDMPFCDSYLKECALADQPPSGTVYDPEQDGTKLKSLGVFEHWNNAQDKQYSLNLNPAASGIELVRIQD
;
A
#
# COMPACT_ATOMS: atom_id res chain seq x y z
N PRO A 1 5.83 -11.82 -24.77
CA PRO A 1 4.34 -11.83 -24.68
C PRO A 1 3.69 -10.48 -25.02
N ARG A 2 4.10 -9.38 -24.36
CA ARG A 2 3.49 -8.03 -24.53
C ARG A 2 3.67 -7.43 -25.92
N ALA A 3 4.87 -7.50 -26.51
CA ALA A 3 5.12 -7.03 -27.88
C ALA A 3 4.26 -7.76 -28.93
N MET A 4 4.04 -9.07 -28.74
CA MET A 4 3.19 -9.88 -29.62
C MET A 4 1.72 -9.47 -29.49
N ILE A 5 1.24 -9.19 -28.27
CA ILE A 5 -0.11 -8.69 -28.01
C ILE A 5 -0.31 -7.30 -28.64
N PHE A 6 0.64 -6.38 -28.45
CA PHE A 6 0.57 -5.04 -29.05
C PHE A 6 0.53 -5.10 -30.58
N PHE A 7 1.36 -5.96 -31.19
CA PHE A 7 1.36 -6.19 -32.63
C PHE A 7 0.00 -6.72 -33.11
N ILE A 8 -0.53 -7.74 -32.43
CA ILE A 8 -1.84 -8.33 -32.74
C ILE A 8 -2.95 -7.28 -32.64
N ILE A 9 -3.01 -6.51 -31.54
CA ILE A 9 -4.02 -5.47 -31.35
C ILE A 9 -3.89 -4.36 -32.39
N SER A 10 -2.66 -3.96 -32.76
CA SER A 10 -2.45 -2.93 -33.77
C SER A 10 -2.88 -3.41 -35.17
N VAL A 11 -2.66 -4.68 -35.50
CA VAL A 11 -3.16 -5.30 -36.74
C VAL A 11 -4.69 -5.32 -36.77
N PHE A 12 -5.33 -5.77 -35.69
CA PHE A 12 -6.80 -5.78 -35.60
C PHE A 12 -7.39 -4.37 -35.61
N SER A 13 -6.78 -3.41 -34.91
CA SER A 13 -7.18 -2.00 -34.92
C SER A 13 -7.08 -1.42 -36.33
N THR A 14 -6.03 -1.78 -37.07
CA THR A 14 -5.84 -1.37 -38.46
C THR A 14 -6.92 -1.92 -39.37
N ILE A 15 -7.14 -3.24 -39.34
CA ILE A 15 -8.19 -3.91 -40.13
C ILE A 15 -9.56 -3.30 -39.81
N TRP A 16 -9.86 -3.13 -38.53
CA TRP A 16 -11.14 -2.58 -38.08
C TRP A 16 -11.34 -1.13 -38.52
N PHE A 17 -10.32 -0.29 -38.40
CA PHE A 17 -10.38 1.10 -38.85
C PHE A 17 -10.57 1.18 -40.36
N LEU A 18 -9.83 0.40 -41.15
CA LEU A 18 -9.96 0.39 -42.62
C LEU A 18 -11.37 -0.06 -43.04
N ILE A 19 -11.89 -1.15 -42.46
CA ILE A 19 -13.23 -1.66 -42.75
C ILE A 19 -14.32 -0.63 -42.41
N ARG A 20 -14.16 0.12 -41.32
CA ARG A 20 -15.22 1.01 -40.81
C ARG A 20 -15.16 2.40 -41.41
N VAL A 21 -13.96 2.95 -41.59
CA VAL A 21 -13.73 4.36 -41.95
C VAL A 21 -13.67 4.56 -43.46
N ILE A 22 -13.08 3.64 -44.24
CA ILE A 22 -13.02 3.78 -45.71
C ILE A 22 -14.43 3.93 -46.34
N PRO A 23 -15.43 3.10 -45.97
CA PRO A 23 -16.78 3.23 -46.55
C PRO A 23 -17.52 4.49 -46.09
N LYS A 24 -17.14 5.08 -44.94
CA LYS A 24 -17.79 6.29 -44.39
C LYS A 24 -16.80 7.06 -43.48
N PRO A 25 -16.04 8.03 -44.03
CA PRO A 25 -14.95 8.70 -43.32
C PRO A 25 -15.35 9.41 -42.03
N SER A 26 -16.59 9.89 -41.92
CA SER A 26 -17.09 10.53 -40.69
C SER A 26 -17.08 9.63 -39.45
N ARG A 27 -16.97 8.30 -39.61
CA ARG A 27 -16.85 7.35 -38.50
C ARG A 27 -15.53 7.46 -37.74
N ALA A 28 -14.50 8.09 -38.31
CA ALA A 28 -13.25 8.35 -37.61
C ALA A 28 -13.45 9.18 -36.31
N ALA A 29 -14.53 9.96 -36.24
CA ALA A 29 -14.86 10.76 -35.05
C ALA A 29 -15.48 9.95 -33.90
N TYR A 30 -15.84 8.68 -34.10
CA TYR A 30 -16.47 7.86 -33.07
C TYR A 30 -15.49 7.55 -31.92
N PRO A 31 -15.94 7.50 -30.66
CA PRO A 31 -15.06 7.25 -29.50
C PRO A 31 -14.19 5.99 -29.66
N CYS A 32 -14.80 4.92 -30.18
CA CYS A 32 -14.09 3.66 -30.40
C CYS A 32 -13.05 3.71 -31.54
N MET A 33 -13.27 4.57 -32.55
CA MET A 33 -12.30 4.81 -33.63
C MET A 33 -11.18 5.76 -33.18
N ARG A 34 -11.47 6.70 -32.28
CA ARG A 34 -10.47 7.56 -31.65
C ARG A 34 -9.49 6.78 -30.77
N ILE A 35 -9.94 5.70 -30.14
CA ILE A 35 -9.07 4.76 -29.39
C ILE A 35 -8.24 3.90 -30.34
N ALA A 36 -8.81 3.43 -31.46
CA ALA A 36 -8.11 2.58 -32.42
C ALA A 36 -7.10 3.35 -33.30
N ALA A 37 -7.33 4.64 -33.55
CA ALA A 37 -6.53 5.44 -34.47
C ALA A 37 -5.03 5.56 -34.07
N PRO A 38 -4.66 5.82 -32.80
CA PRO A 38 -3.25 5.82 -32.39
C PRO A 38 -2.57 4.47 -32.59
N MET A 39 -3.24 3.36 -32.25
CA MET A 39 -2.70 2.00 -32.37
C MET A 39 -2.48 1.57 -33.82
N MET A 40 -3.39 1.98 -34.71
CA MET A 40 -3.22 1.78 -36.15
C MET A 40 -2.08 2.66 -36.69
N SER A 41 -2.02 3.94 -36.30
CA SER A 41 -1.00 4.88 -36.76
C SER A 41 0.41 4.43 -36.36
N SER A 42 0.59 3.88 -35.16
CA SER A 42 1.87 3.34 -34.70
C SER A 42 2.35 2.16 -35.56
N LEU A 43 1.46 1.25 -35.95
CA LEU A 43 1.82 0.14 -36.83
C LEU A 43 2.24 0.64 -38.22
N PHE A 44 1.51 1.61 -38.79
CA PHE A 44 1.87 2.19 -40.08
C PHE A 44 3.22 2.91 -40.04
N ILE A 45 3.49 3.71 -39.00
CA ILE A 45 4.77 4.39 -38.83
C ILE A 45 5.92 3.38 -38.69
N TRP A 46 5.70 2.30 -37.92
CA TRP A 46 6.68 1.24 -37.71
C TRP A 46 7.00 0.47 -39.01
N VAL A 47 5.98 0.06 -39.76
CA VAL A 47 6.14 -0.63 -41.05
C VAL A 47 6.78 0.31 -42.08
N ALA A 48 6.29 1.54 -42.20
CA ALA A 48 6.79 2.51 -43.17
C ALA A 48 8.25 2.89 -42.89
N SER A 49 8.63 3.08 -41.63
CA SER A 49 10.02 3.39 -41.25
C SER A 49 10.96 2.22 -41.60
N LEU A 50 10.59 0.98 -41.28
CA LEU A 50 11.39 -0.21 -41.63
C LEU A 50 11.62 -0.33 -43.14
N PHE A 51 10.56 -0.22 -43.96
CA PHE A 51 10.68 -0.29 -45.42
C PHE A 51 11.47 0.88 -45.99
N THR A 52 11.26 2.09 -45.47
CA THR A 52 11.96 3.31 -45.93
C THR A 52 13.44 3.23 -45.62
N THR A 53 13.83 2.76 -44.43
CA THR A 53 15.23 2.54 -44.06
C THR A 53 15.88 1.48 -44.95
N ALA A 54 15.24 0.32 -45.16
CA ALA A 54 15.77 -0.73 -46.03
C ALA A 54 15.96 -0.25 -47.49
N PHE A 55 14.99 0.50 -48.02
CA PHE A 55 15.05 1.06 -49.36
C PHE A 55 16.14 2.14 -49.50
N THR A 56 16.23 3.07 -48.55
CA THR A 56 17.24 4.15 -48.56
C THR A 56 18.65 3.60 -48.42
N VAL A 57 18.88 2.58 -47.57
CA VAL A 57 20.18 1.89 -47.46
C VAL A 57 20.57 1.21 -48.78
N LYS A 58 19.63 0.49 -49.42
CA LYS A 58 19.88 -0.15 -50.72
C LYS A 58 20.24 0.87 -51.80
N LYS A 59 19.54 2.01 -51.82
CA LYS A 59 19.78 3.09 -52.78
C LYS A 59 21.09 3.83 -52.49
N ALA A 60 21.43 4.07 -51.23
CA ALA A 60 22.70 4.66 -50.81
C ALA A 60 23.88 3.79 -51.28
N LYS A 61 23.80 2.46 -51.08
CA LYS A 61 24.80 1.49 -51.55
C LYS A 61 24.96 1.52 -53.07
N SER A 62 23.86 1.57 -53.81
CA SER A 62 23.89 1.67 -55.28
C SER A 62 24.53 2.98 -55.78
N GLN A 63 24.21 4.12 -55.16
CA GLN A 63 24.80 5.41 -55.52
C GLN A 63 26.30 5.50 -55.15
N PHE A 64 26.70 4.84 -54.06
CA PHE A 64 28.10 4.74 -53.64
C PHE A 64 28.94 3.94 -54.65
N VAL A 65 28.44 2.77 -55.07
CA VAL A 65 29.08 1.95 -56.12
C VAL A 65 29.14 2.69 -57.47
N GLY A 66 28.15 3.54 -57.74
CA GLY A 66 28.12 4.41 -58.93
C GLY A 66 28.96 5.69 -58.84
N ASN A 67 29.85 5.83 -57.85
CA ASN A 67 30.70 7.01 -57.61
C ASN A 67 29.93 8.34 -57.40
N HIS A 68 28.64 8.30 -57.04
CA HIS A 68 27.83 9.47 -56.74
C HIS A 68 27.81 9.76 -55.23
N TYR A 69 28.99 10.07 -54.67
CA TYR A 69 29.23 10.18 -53.23
C TYR A 69 28.32 11.19 -52.52
N PHE A 70 28.01 12.33 -53.14
CA PHE A 70 27.10 13.33 -52.55
C PHE A 70 25.67 12.80 -52.36
N LYS A 71 25.14 12.08 -53.36
CA LYS A 71 23.81 11.46 -53.29
C LYS A 71 23.78 10.29 -52.29
N ALA A 72 24.87 9.52 -52.24
CA ALA A 72 25.02 8.45 -51.26
C ALA A 72 25.03 9.01 -49.82
N GLY A 73 25.73 10.13 -49.58
CA GLY A 73 25.76 10.81 -48.28
C GLY A 73 24.38 11.27 -47.81
N LEU A 74 23.61 11.95 -48.68
CA LEU A 74 22.23 12.38 -48.35
C LEU A 74 21.31 11.20 -48.01
N LEU A 75 21.41 10.10 -48.75
CA LEU A 75 20.59 8.90 -48.50
C LEU A 75 20.99 8.17 -47.21
N SER A 76 22.28 8.18 -46.84
CA SER A 76 22.74 7.64 -45.56
C SER A 76 22.23 8.46 -44.37
N ILE A 77 22.20 9.79 -44.47
CA ILE A 77 21.62 10.66 -43.43
C ILE A 77 20.12 10.36 -43.28
N ALA A 78 19.39 10.25 -44.39
CA ALA A 78 17.97 9.89 -44.36
C ALA A 78 17.72 8.49 -43.76
N ALA A 79 18.60 7.52 -44.02
CA ALA A 79 18.53 6.20 -43.41
C ALA A 79 18.76 6.24 -41.89
N VAL A 80 19.72 7.05 -41.41
CA VAL A 80 19.97 7.25 -39.97
C VAL A 80 18.78 7.92 -39.28
N LEU A 81 18.20 8.96 -39.89
CA LEU A 81 17.04 9.66 -39.33
C LEU A 81 15.80 8.75 -39.25
N THR A 82 15.56 7.93 -40.28
CA THR A 82 14.43 6.97 -40.28
C THR A 82 14.66 5.79 -39.34
N ALA A 83 15.90 5.31 -39.20
CA ALA A 83 16.27 4.32 -38.20
C ALA A 83 16.11 4.88 -36.78
N PHE A 84 16.50 6.14 -36.53
CA PHE A 84 16.29 6.82 -35.26
C PHE A 84 14.81 6.94 -34.90
N LEU A 85 13.96 7.28 -35.87
CA LEU A 85 12.50 7.26 -35.70
C LEU A 85 11.95 5.84 -35.43
N PHE A 86 12.51 4.80 -36.04
CA PHE A 86 12.15 3.41 -35.76
C PHE A 86 12.50 3.02 -34.31
N PHE A 87 13.72 3.34 -33.85
CA PHE A 87 14.16 3.01 -32.49
C PHE A 87 13.43 3.82 -31.40
N THR A 88 13.06 5.08 -31.67
CA THR A 88 12.29 5.91 -30.72
C THR A 88 10.78 5.65 -30.76
N SER A 89 10.27 4.99 -31.80
CA SER A 89 8.87 4.53 -31.89
C SER A 89 8.68 3.07 -31.48
N LEU A 90 9.75 2.38 -31.07
CA LEU A 90 9.60 1.17 -30.28
C LEU A 90 8.78 1.54 -29.04
N PRO A 91 7.75 0.76 -28.68
CA PRO A 91 7.06 0.99 -27.44
C PRO A 91 8.09 0.85 -26.32
N ASP A 92 8.51 1.97 -25.73
CA ASP A 92 8.90 1.96 -24.33
C ASP A 92 7.74 1.30 -23.56
N ASP A 93 8.06 0.56 -22.50
CA ASP A 93 7.08 0.07 -21.53
C ASP A 93 6.28 1.28 -21.04
N SER A 94 5.21 1.59 -21.77
CA SER A 94 4.30 2.67 -21.49
C SER A 94 3.49 2.18 -20.32
N ARG A 95 4.05 2.39 -19.13
CA ARG A 95 3.27 2.62 -17.91
C ARG A 95 2.13 3.52 -18.36
N ALA A 96 0.91 3.02 -18.26
CA ALA A 96 -0.28 3.79 -18.57
C ALA A 96 -0.08 5.18 -17.96
N ASN A 97 -0.20 6.24 -18.76
CA ASN A 97 -0.18 7.60 -18.23
C ASN A 97 -1.31 7.65 -17.20
N LEU A 98 -0.98 7.52 -15.92
CA LEU A 98 -1.88 7.91 -14.85
C LEU A 98 -2.25 9.34 -15.18
N GLU A 99 -3.54 9.63 -15.25
CA GLU A 99 -3.99 10.99 -15.05
C GLU A 99 -3.57 11.34 -13.62
N ILE A 100 -2.47 12.08 -13.48
CA ILE A 100 -1.92 12.44 -12.17
C ILE A 100 -2.98 13.32 -11.50
N TRP A 101 -3.65 12.78 -10.48
CA TRP A 101 -4.72 13.46 -9.76
C TRP A 101 -4.24 14.18 -8.50
N PHE A 102 -2.95 14.10 -8.21
CA PHE A 102 -2.33 14.61 -7.00
C PHE A 102 -1.12 15.49 -7.31
N ASN A 103 -0.77 16.35 -6.37
CA ASN A 103 0.45 17.15 -6.42
C ASN A 103 1.43 16.64 -5.38
N SER A 104 2.71 16.58 -5.75
CA SER A 104 3.80 16.22 -4.86
C SER A 104 4.15 17.35 -3.89
N ASN A 105 4.62 16.99 -2.70
CA ASN A 105 5.20 17.89 -1.72
C ASN A 105 4.29 19.09 -1.35
N GLN A 106 3.01 18.80 -1.11
CA GLN A 106 2.01 19.77 -0.63
C GLN A 106 1.44 19.26 0.71
N PRO A 107 2.21 19.38 1.80
CA PRO A 107 1.82 18.82 3.10
C PRO A 107 0.58 19.52 3.65
N ILE A 108 -0.38 18.73 4.11
CA ILE A 108 -1.57 19.15 4.84
C ILE A 108 -1.72 18.34 6.13
N GLY A 109 -2.38 18.92 7.13
CA GLY A 109 -2.54 18.32 8.45
C GLY A 109 -1.32 18.49 9.35
N ASP A 110 -1.46 18.00 10.57
CA ASP A 110 -0.49 18.12 11.65
C ASP A 110 0.19 16.78 11.89
N ALA A 111 1.51 16.77 11.71
CA ALA A 111 2.34 15.58 11.86
C ALA A 111 2.42 15.11 13.33
N THR A 112 2.43 13.80 13.57
CA THR A 112 2.44 13.21 14.93
C THR A 112 3.63 12.27 15.19
N GLY A 113 3.90 11.99 16.47
CA GLY A 113 4.98 11.10 16.93
C GLY A 113 6.21 11.83 17.49
N ILE A 114 7.16 11.06 18.04
CA ILE A 114 8.43 11.54 18.61
C ILE A 114 9.21 12.38 17.60
N HIS A 115 9.22 11.91 16.35
CA HIS A 115 9.70 12.65 15.18
C HIS A 115 8.49 12.85 14.27
N PRO A 116 7.84 14.03 14.33
CA PRO A 116 6.54 14.26 13.68
C PRO A 116 6.56 13.91 12.19
N GLY A 117 5.64 13.03 11.76
CA GLY A 117 5.47 12.67 10.34
C GLY A 117 6.52 11.70 9.81
N ARG A 118 7.36 11.13 10.69
CA ARG A 118 8.35 10.14 10.30
C ARG A 118 7.70 8.82 9.93
N VAL A 119 8.06 8.30 8.77
CA VAL A 119 7.81 6.92 8.34
C VAL A 119 9.15 6.26 8.09
N VAL A 120 9.41 5.15 8.78
CA VAL A 120 10.61 4.34 8.54
C VAL A 120 10.27 3.26 7.52
N TRP A 121 11.13 3.09 6.54
CA TRP A 121 11.09 2.00 5.57
C TRP A 121 12.40 1.22 5.65
N VAL A 122 12.31 -0.04 6.09
CA VAL A 122 13.42 -0.99 6.08
C VAL A 122 13.23 -1.95 4.92
N HIS A 123 14.25 -2.10 4.08
CA HIS A 123 14.29 -3.05 2.97
C HIS A 123 15.45 -4.02 3.17
N ASP A 124 15.14 -5.32 3.32
CA ASP A 124 16.12 -6.40 3.42
C ASP A 124 15.68 -7.57 2.51
N PRO A 125 16.28 -7.72 1.31
CA PRO A 125 15.94 -8.77 0.36
C PRO A 125 15.97 -10.19 0.94
N GLN A 126 16.72 -10.42 2.04
CA GLN A 126 16.83 -11.74 2.65
C GLN A 126 15.56 -12.18 3.38
N VAL A 127 14.66 -11.26 3.73
CA VAL A 127 13.47 -11.59 4.52
C VAL A 127 12.47 -12.43 3.74
N ALA A 128 12.35 -12.26 2.43
CA ALA A 128 11.36 -12.92 1.58
C ALA A 128 12.02 -13.46 0.30
N GLN A 129 12.10 -14.78 0.15
CA GLN A 129 12.83 -15.48 -0.91
C GLN A 129 12.01 -16.57 -1.61
N TRP A 130 10.68 -16.56 -1.44
CA TRP A 130 9.81 -17.57 -2.05
C TRP A 130 9.95 -17.58 -3.59
N ASP A 131 9.99 -18.76 -4.20
CA ASP A 131 10.17 -18.89 -5.65
C ASP A 131 8.86 -18.62 -6.44
N GLY A 132 7.73 -18.46 -5.72
CA GLY A 132 6.40 -18.25 -6.28
C GLY A 132 5.69 -19.54 -6.68
N LYS A 133 6.23 -20.72 -6.34
CA LYS A 133 5.78 -22.01 -6.87
C LYS A 133 5.80 -23.16 -5.86
N THR A 134 6.90 -23.33 -5.13
CA THR A 134 7.13 -24.49 -4.26
C THR A 134 6.87 -24.13 -2.80
N GLY A 135 6.20 -25.02 -2.07
CA GLY A 135 5.82 -24.79 -0.68
C GLY A 135 4.93 -23.56 -0.49
N PHE A 136 4.96 -23.00 0.71
CA PHE A 136 4.17 -21.81 1.06
C PHE A 136 5.08 -20.64 1.39
N TRP A 137 4.71 -19.44 0.94
CA TRP A 137 5.54 -18.23 1.10
C TRP A 137 5.94 -17.97 2.56
N TRP A 138 5.06 -18.31 3.51
CA TRP A 138 5.23 -18.09 4.95
C TRP A 138 6.10 -19.15 5.65
N GLU A 139 6.58 -20.19 4.97
CA GLU A 139 7.48 -21.17 5.59
C GLU A 139 8.85 -20.54 5.89
N ASP A 140 9.49 -20.97 6.99
CA ASP A 140 10.78 -20.39 7.44
C ASP A 140 11.93 -20.55 6.42
N GLN A 141 11.81 -21.49 5.49
CA GLN A 141 12.77 -21.65 4.38
C GLN A 141 12.65 -20.55 3.31
N TYR A 142 11.51 -19.86 3.24
CA TYR A 142 11.23 -18.80 2.27
C TYR A 142 11.06 -17.42 2.92
N THR A 143 10.63 -17.37 4.19
CA THR A 143 10.54 -16.14 4.98
C THR A 143 11.44 -16.22 6.20
N SER A 144 12.50 -15.41 6.24
CA SER A 144 13.53 -15.49 7.28
C SER A 144 13.09 -14.84 8.60
N GLN A 145 13.03 -15.64 9.68
CA GLN A 145 12.77 -15.10 11.03
C GLN A 145 13.89 -14.15 11.48
N ALA A 146 15.15 -14.47 11.22
CA ALA A 146 16.28 -13.65 11.67
C ALA A 146 16.32 -12.28 10.98
N ALA A 147 16.02 -12.25 9.67
CA ALA A 147 15.88 -10.98 8.94
C ALA A 147 14.68 -10.18 9.48
N SER A 148 13.56 -10.85 9.75
CA SER A 148 12.38 -10.21 10.35
C SER A 148 12.68 -9.59 11.73
N ASP A 149 13.37 -10.32 12.62
CA ASP A 149 13.79 -9.83 13.94
C ASP A 149 14.66 -8.57 13.79
N LYS A 150 15.64 -8.60 12.87
CA LYS A 150 16.52 -7.46 12.56
C LYS A 150 15.73 -6.27 12.03
N MET A 151 14.85 -6.47 11.07
CA MET A 151 14.05 -5.40 10.46
C MET A 151 13.15 -4.70 11.49
N VAL A 152 12.52 -5.45 12.41
CA VAL A 152 11.70 -4.85 13.50
C VAL A 152 12.56 -4.01 14.43
N SER A 153 13.70 -4.53 14.89
CA SER A 153 14.63 -3.77 15.72
C SER A 153 15.11 -2.50 15.01
N THR A 154 15.60 -2.62 13.78
CA THR A 154 16.07 -1.48 12.96
C THR A 154 14.98 -0.43 12.79
N ALA A 155 13.75 -0.85 12.41
CA ALA A 155 12.63 0.07 12.22
C ALA A 155 12.29 0.83 13.52
N LEU A 156 12.24 0.13 14.65
CA LEU A 156 11.92 0.69 15.95
C LEU A 156 12.98 1.71 16.42
N LEU A 157 14.27 1.37 16.28
CA LEU A 157 15.38 2.25 16.63
C LEU A 157 15.40 3.50 15.76
N SER A 158 15.24 3.35 14.44
CA SER A 158 15.20 4.48 13.50
C SER A 158 13.96 5.37 13.72
N LEU A 159 12.82 4.78 14.05
CA LEU A 159 11.58 5.52 14.28
C LEU A 159 11.71 6.43 15.49
N THR A 160 12.28 5.92 16.57
CA THR A 160 12.40 6.63 17.85
C THR A 160 13.68 7.47 17.95
N GLY A 161 14.70 7.18 17.14
CA GLY A 161 16.03 7.77 17.24
C GLY A 161 16.82 7.25 18.45
N GLN A 162 16.45 6.09 19.00
CA GLN A 162 17.12 5.48 20.14
C GLN A 162 18.15 4.44 19.68
N GLU A 163 19.14 4.16 20.54
CA GLU A 163 20.21 3.18 20.23
C GLU A 163 19.88 1.76 20.72
N ARG A 164 18.84 1.59 21.54
CA ARG A 164 18.46 0.32 22.16
C ARG A 164 16.95 0.14 22.18
N GLU A 165 16.48 -1.08 21.93
CA GLU A 165 15.04 -1.38 21.80
C GLU A 165 14.28 -1.10 23.10
N GLU A 166 14.88 -1.35 24.27
CA GLU A 166 14.24 -1.04 25.56
C GLU A 166 13.96 0.47 25.68
N LYS A 167 14.90 1.29 25.20
CA LYS A 167 14.76 2.76 25.20
C LYS A 167 13.79 3.26 24.14
N ALA A 168 13.72 2.59 23.00
CA ALA A 168 12.75 2.89 21.96
C ALA A 168 11.32 2.65 22.45
N TRP A 169 11.04 1.51 23.07
CA TRP A 169 9.73 1.23 23.67
C TRP A 169 9.39 2.20 24.81
N ASP A 170 10.33 2.47 25.72
CA ASP A 170 10.16 3.48 26.76
C ASP A 170 9.73 4.84 26.17
N ALA A 171 10.38 5.26 25.07
CA ALA A 171 10.09 6.51 24.40
C ALA A 171 8.70 6.51 23.76
N LEU A 172 8.31 5.44 23.04
CA LEU A 172 6.98 5.32 22.43
C LEU A 172 5.86 5.42 23.47
N PHE A 173 5.94 4.66 24.57
CA PHE A 173 4.93 4.73 25.62
C PHE A 173 4.89 6.09 26.30
N THR A 174 6.07 6.67 26.58
CA THR A 174 6.16 7.98 27.24
C THR A 174 5.58 9.09 26.38
N ASP A 175 5.87 9.09 25.08
CA ASP A 175 5.34 10.06 24.11
C ASP A 175 3.82 9.94 24.00
N PHE A 176 3.31 8.72 23.79
CA PHE A 176 1.89 8.47 23.71
C PHE A 176 1.14 8.87 25.00
N ASN A 177 1.66 8.50 26.18
CA ASN A 177 1.03 8.84 27.45
C ASN A 177 1.10 10.35 27.75
N ALA A 178 2.15 11.05 27.30
CA ALA A 178 2.25 12.49 27.43
C ALA A 178 1.17 13.19 26.61
N GLY A 179 0.95 12.76 25.37
CA GLY A 179 -0.09 13.31 24.49
C GLY A 179 -1.51 12.93 24.94
N LYS A 180 -1.76 11.66 25.26
CA LYS A 180 -3.10 11.13 25.53
C LYS A 180 -3.56 11.32 26.97
N LYS A 181 -2.68 11.07 27.94
CA LYS A 181 -2.99 11.05 29.38
C LYS A 181 -2.44 12.30 30.11
N GLY A 182 -1.70 13.17 29.43
CA GLY A 182 -1.01 14.30 30.05
C GLY A 182 0.11 13.88 31.01
N LYS A 183 0.62 12.64 30.88
CA LYS A 183 1.58 12.04 31.82
C LYS A 183 2.79 11.49 31.08
N LYS A 184 3.99 11.94 31.44
CA LYS A 184 5.26 11.40 30.93
C LYS A 184 5.61 10.10 31.67
N GLN A 185 4.98 9.00 31.28
CA GLN A 185 5.14 7.70 31.94
C GLN A 185 5.27 6.58 30.89
N THR A 186 6.18 5.64 31.12
CA THR A 186 6.31 4.43 30.30
C THR A 186 5.21 3.40 30.62
N PHE A 187 5.18 2.28 29.89
CA PHE A 187 4.26 1.17 30.11
C PHE A 187 4.21 0.72 31.58
N GLN A 188 3.02 0.40 32.06
CA GLN A 188 2.80 -0.15 33.39
C GLN A 188 2.38 -1.62 33.34
N PRO A 189 2.85 -2.49 34.26
CA PRO A 189 2.57 -3.93 34.21
C PRO A 189 1.10 -4.36 34.25
N HIS A 190 0.16 -3.45 34.54
CA HIS A 190 -1.28 -3.72 34.52
C HIS A 190 -1.94 -3.29 33.19
N GLU A 191 -1.24 -2.53 32.36
CA GLU A 191 -1.75 -2.05 31.08
C GLU A 191 -1.72 -3.17 30.03
N LYS A 192 -2.66 -3.12 29.09
CA LYS A 192 -2.85 -4.13 28.04
C LYS A 192 -2.50 -3.58 26.66
N ILE A 193 -1.92 -4.44 25.83
CA ILE A 193 -1.64 -4.16 24.42
C ILE A 193 -2.47 -5.11 23.55
N ALA A 194 -3.18 -4.57 22.56
CA ALA A 194 -3.80 -5.38 21.52
C ALA A 194 -3.17 -5.10 20.14
N VAL A 195 -2.79 -6.17 19.44
CA VAL A 195 -2.11 -6.16 18.15
C VAL A 195 -3.09 -6.64 17.08
N LYS A 196 -3.62 -5.72 16.26
CA LYS A 196 -4.49 -6.06 15.14
C LYS A 196 -3.64 -6.51 13.96
N ILE A 197 -3.63 -7.81 13.68
CA ILE A 197 -3.03 -8.38 12.47
C ILE A 197 -4.08 -8.48 11.36
N ASN A 198 -3.67 -8.65 10.10
CA ASN A 198 -4.59 -8.78 8.96
C ASN A 198 -4.65 -10.23 8.48
N GLN A 199 -5.79 -10.88 8.71
CA GLN A 199 -6.09 -12.25 8.28
C GLN A 199 -7.26 -12.28 7.28
N ASN A 200 -7.41 -11.24 6.47
CA ASN A 200 -8.59 -11.02 5.61
C ASN A 200 -8.93 -12.22 4.71
N ASN A 201 -7.93 -13.00 4.30
CA ASN A 201 -8.08 -14.06 3.30
C ASN A 201 -8.17 -15.46 3.94
N THR A 202 -8.72 -15.55 5.15
CA THR A 202 -8.88 -16.81 5.89
C THR A 202 -10.33 -17.25 5.96
N SER A 203 -10.55 -18.56 5.91
CA SER A 203 -11.88 -19.19 6.03
C SER A 203 -11.95 -20.27 7.13
N GLY A 204 -10.84 -20.49 7.84
CA GLY A 204 -10.66 -21.49 8.89
C GLY A 204 -9.27 -21.33 9.54
N HIS A 205 -8.98 -22.13 10.57
CA HIS A 205 -7.65 -22.14 11.21
C HIS A 205 -6.58 -22.82 10.35
N GLU A 206 -6.98 -23.62 9.36
CA GLU A 206 -6.07 -24.30 8.46
C GLU A 206 -5.23 -23.30 7.68
N ASN A 207 -3.96 -23.65 7.48
CA ASN A 207 -3.05 -22.83 6.70
C ASN A 207 -3.50 -22.73 5.25
N THR A 208 -3.38 -21.53 4.70
CA THR A 208 -3.61 -21.27 3.28
C THR A 208 -2.38 -20.59 2.68
N ASN A 209 -2.29 -20.59 1.34
CA ASN A 209 -1.26 -19.82 0.64
C ASN A 209 -1.69 -18.37 0.37
N GLU A 210 -2.87 -17.96 0.84
CA GLU A 210 -3.37 -16.60 0.67
C GLU A 210 -2.47 -15.60 1.40
N ILE A 211 -2.31 -14.41 0.82
CA ILE A 211 -1.49 -13.36 1.43
C ILE A 211 -2.21 -12.75 2.66
N ASN A 212 -1.64 -13.04 3.83
CA ASN A 212 -2.03 -12.50 5.13
C ASN A 212 -0.77 -11.96 5.85
N THR A 213 -0.91 -11.47 7.08
CA THR A 213 0.25 -11.04 7.87
C THR A 213 1.27 -12.17 8.03
N SER A 214 2.55 -11.87 7.81
CA SER A 214 3.66 -12.82 7.90
C SER A 214 3.83 -13.35 9.33
N PRO A 215 3.82 -14.67 9.58
CA PRO A 215 4.02 -15.24 10.91
C PRO A 215 5.31 -14.79 11.60
N GLN A 216 6.38 -14.62 10.81
CA GLN A 216 7.69 -14.18 11.28
C GLN A 216 7.61 -12.76 11.86
N LEU A 217 6.89 -11.86 11.20
CA LEU A 217 6.72 -10.47 11.65
C LEU A 217 5.91 -10.39 12.95
N VAL A 218 4.87 -11.21 13.10
CA VAL A 218 4.11 -11.30 14.35
C VAL A 218 5.01 -11.75 15.49
N LEU A 219 5.79 -12.82 15.28
CA LEU A 219 6.73 -13.31 16.30
C LEU A 219 7.84 -12.29 16.61
N SER A 220 8.38 -11.59 15.61
CA SER A 220 9.39 -10.55 15.80
C SER A 220 8.87 -9.40 16.67
N LEU A 221 7.64 -8.94 16.43
CA LEU A 221 7.00 -7.93 17.27
C LEU A 221 6.80 -8.42 18.70
N LEU A 222 6.34 -9.66 18.88
CA LEU A 222 6.15 -10.26 20.21
C LEU A 222 7.47 -10.36 20.97
N LYS A 223 8.56 -10.80 20.33
CA LYS A 223 9.91 -10.80 20.92
C LYS A 223 10.29 -9.39 21.39
N SER A 224 10.13 -8.38 20.54
CA SER A 224 10.48 -7.00 20.91
C SER A 224 9.63 -6.49 22.09
N LEU A 225 8.31 -6.73 22.10
CA LEU A 225 7.43 -6.33 23.21
C LEU A 225 7.75 -7.06 24.53
N ILE A 226 7.94 -8.38 24.48
CA ILE A 226 8.09 -9.20 25.69
C ILE A 226 9.52 -9.10 26.23
N GLU A 227 10.52 -9.22 25.36
CA GLU A 227 11.93 -9.29 25.78
C GLU A 227 12.56 -7.90 25.95
N LYS A 228 12.10 -6.88 25.22
CA LYS A 228 12.69 -5.53 25.25
C LYS A 228 11.80 -4.53 25.97
N ALA A 229 10.50 -4.50 25.65
CA ALA A 229 9.55 -3.63 26.34
C ALA A 229 9.11 -4.20 27.71
N GLN A 230 9.46 -5.45 28.02
CA GLN A 230 9.12 -6.13 29.28
C GLN A 230 7.60 -6.19 29.52
N VAL A 231 6.80 -6.24 28.45
CA VAL A 231 5.36 -6.39 28.53
C VAL A 231 5.03 -7.84 28.90
N PRO A 232 4.29 -8.11 29.99
CA PRO A 232 3.89 -9.47 30.35
C PRO A 232 3.07 -10.12 29.22
N GLN A 233 3.39 -11.37 28.88
CA GLN A 233 2.74 -12.11 27.78
C GLN A 233 1.21 -12.08 27.88
N GLN A 234 0.66 -12.28 29.07
CA GLN A 234 -0.78 -12.30 29.34
C GLN A 234 -1.49 -10.96 29.12
N ASN A 235 -0.74 -9.86 29.05
CA ASN A 235 -1.25 -8.52 28.74
C ASN A 235 -1.21 -8.20 27.24
N ILE A 236 -0.70 -9.11 26.41
CA ILE A 236 -0.67 -8.97 24.96
C ILE A 236 -1.78 -9.81 24.36
N THR A 237 -2.60 -9.18 23.52
CA THR A 237 -3.61 -9.86 22.71
C THR A 237 -3.32 -9.65 21.24
N VAL A 238 -2.95 -10.71 20.50
CA VAL A 238 -2.89 -10.69 19.04
C VAL A 238 -4.27 -11.04 18.50
N PHE A 239 -4.83 -10.24 17.61
CA PHE A 239 -6.21 -10.46 17.17
C PHE A 239 -6.49 -10.12 15.71
N ASP A 240 -7.45 -10.84 15.14
CA ASP A 240 -8.30 -10.39 14.03
C ASP A 240 -9.72 -10.84 14.33
N ALA A 241 -10.52 -9.96 14.93
CA ALA A 241 -11.82 -10.34 15.50
C ALA A 241 -12.83 -10.83 14.45
N SER A 242 -12.67 -10.42 13.20
CA SER A 242 -13.56 -10.74 12.07
C SER A 242 -13.13 -11.94 11.25
N ARG A 243 -11.95 -12.49 11.48
CA ARG A 243 -11.31 -13.54 10.66
C ARG A 243 -10.72 -14.64 11.54
N TYR A 244 -10.19 -15.68 10.89
CA TYR A 244 -9.51 -16.77 11.59
C TYR A 244 -8.03 -16.45 11.70
N ILE A 245 -7.42 -16.73 12.84
CA ILE A 245 -5.95 -16.71 12.94
C ILE A 245 -5.46 -18.10 12.57
N THR A 246 -4.72 -18.24 11.47
CA THR A 246 -4.26 -19.54 10.98
C THR A 246 -3.15 -20.16 11.83
N ASP A 247 -2.98 -21.48 11.72
CA ASP A 247 -2.03 -22.27 12.51
C ASP A 247 -0.57 -21.83 12.35
N ASN A 248 -0.18 -21.38 11.16
CA ASN A 248 1.15 -20.87 10.87
C ASN A 248 1.51 -19.64 11.70
N VAL A 249 0.54 -18.78 12.04
CA VAL A 249 0.74 -17.65 12.95
C VAL A 249 0.64 -18.12 14.39
N TYR A 250 -0.44 -18.81 14.74
CA TYR A 250 -0.73 -19.21 16.12
C TYR A 250 0.35 -20.13 16.69
N LEU A 251 0.60 -21.29 16.07
CA LEU A 251 1.54 -22.29 16.57
C LEU A 251 2.97 -21.76 16.62
N LYS A 252 3.37 -20.93 15.65
CA LYS A 252 4.69 -20.30 15.64
C LYS A 252 4.89 -19.37 16.84
N CYS A 253 3.87 -18.60 17.19
CA CYS A 253 3.96 -17.65 18.30
C CYS A 253 3.84 -18.35 19.66
N ILE A 254 2.85 -19.22 19.85
CA ILE A 254 2.64 -19.89 21.15
C ILE A 254 3.74 -20.89 21.52
N ALA A 255 4.49 -21.40 20.54
CA ALA A 255 5.68 -22.22 20.78
C ALA A 255 6.79 -21.44 21.52
N VAL A 256 6.81 -20.11 21.42
CA VAL A 256 7.78 -19.24 22.09
C VAL A 256 7.14 -18.51 23.27
N PHE A 257 5.90 -18.03 23.11
CA PHE A 257 5.18 -17.22 24.09
C PHE A 257 3.78 -17.80 24.37
N PRO A 258 3.68 -18.88 25.17
CA PRO A 258 2.45 -19.63 25.36
C PRO A 258 1.34 -18.85 26.09
N ASP A 259 1.70 -17.78 26.81
CA ASP A 259 0.75 -16.99 27.60
C ASP A 259 0.19 -15.77 26.82
N VAL A 260 0.62 -15.56 25.57
CA VAL A 260 0.03 -14.53 24.68
C VAL A 260 -1.36 -14.96 24.25
N ARG A 261 -2.31 -14.03 24.31
CA ARG A 261 -3.71 -14.28 23.95
C ARG A 261 -3.90 -14.11 22.45
N PHE A 262 -4.49 -15.11 21.79
CA PHE A 262 -4.91 -15.01 20.40
C PHE A 262 -6.43 -14.94 20.33
N VAL A 263 -6.96 -13.86 19.78
CA VAL A 263 -8.42 -13.62 19.66
C VAL A 263 -8.83 -13.56 18.20
N ASP A 264 -9.80 -14.38 17.81
CA ASP A 264 -10.28 -14.44 16.44
C ASP A 264 -11.80 -14.63 16.35
N HIS A 265 -12.36 -14.70 15.15
CA HIS A 265 -13.80 -14.80 14.94
C HIS A 265 -14.46 -16.00 15.66
N SER A 266 -13.79 -17.14 15.71
CA SER A 266 -14.42 -18.41 16.06
C SER A 266 -13.99 -18.97 17.42
N GLY A 267 -12.77 -18.66 17.86
CA GLY A 267 -12.09 -19.33 18.98
C GLY A 267 -11.85 -20.81 18.70
N ASN A 268 -11.57 -21.59 19.75
CA ASN A 268 -11.15 -23.00 19.68
C ASN A 268 -9.70 -23.18 19.19
N ASP A 269 -9.19 -24.42 19.20
CA ASP A 269 -7.80 -24.75 18.86
C ASP A 269 -6.77 -23.84 19.54
N GLY A 270 -7.06 -23.51 20.81
CA GLY A 270 -6.27 -22.64 21.67
C GLY A 270 -6.46 -21.12 21.46
N ARG A 271 -7.28 -20.70 20.49
CA ARG A 271 -7.70 -19.30 20.31
C ARG A 271 -8.95 -18.97 21.11
N ILE A 272 -9.09 -17.69 21.45
CA ILE A 272 -10.20 -17.13 22.19
C ILE A 272 -11.19 -16.53 21.18
N LYS A 273 -12.48 -16.86 21.32
CA LYS A 273 -13.52 -16.30 20.47
C LYS A 273 -13.70 -14.80 20.75
N SER A 274 -13.77 -14.01 19.68
CA SER A 274 -14.04 -12.58 19.76
C SER A 274 -15.43 -12.29 20.32
N THR A 275 -15.52 -11.21 21.08
CA THR A 275 -16.78 -10.61 21.54
C THR A 275 -16.75 -9.13 21.19
N TYR A 276 -17.92 -8.51 21.15
CA TYR A 276 -18.08 -7.15 20.68
C TYR A 276 -18.78 -6.28 21.72
N VAL A 277 -18.33 -5.04 21.85
CA VAL A 277 -19.07 -3.98 22.52
C VAL A 277 -20.02 -3.38 21.50
N GLU A 278 -21.31 -3.64 21.66
CA GLU A 278 -22.35 -3.16 20.75
C GLU A 278 -22.42 -1.63 20.70
N ASN A 279 -22.69 -1.09 19.51
CA ASN A 279 -22.78 0.36 19.26
C ASN A 279 -21.56 1.17 19.71
N ALA A 280 -20.39 0.55 19.79
CA ALA A 280 -19.16 1.23 20.21
C ALA A 280 -18.66 2.27 19.20
N ILE A 281 -19.02 2.15 17.91
CA ILE A 281 -18.73 3.15 16.89
C ILE A 281 -20.02 3.58 16.16
N PRO A 282 -20.68 4.66 16.61
CA PRO A 282 -21.92 5.13 15.99
C PRO A 282 -21.74 5.87 14.66
N TYR A 283 -20.50 6.26 14.32
CA TYR A 283 -20.09 7.01 13.12
C TYR A 283 -20.51 8.47 13.08
N SER A 284 -19.71 9.30 12.41
CA SER A 284 -19.93 10.75 12.27
C SER A 284 -21.06 11.14 11.33
N ALA A 285 -21.46 10.23 10.44
CA ALA A 285 -22.55 10.40 9.50
C ALA A 285 -23.42 9.14 9.45
N ASP A 286 -24.59 9.24 8.80
CA ASP A 286 -25.39 8.05 8.51
C ASP A 286 -24.58 7.10 7.60
N ASN A 287 -24.15 5.99 8.21
CA ASN A 287 -23.34 4.97 7.58
C ASN A 287 -24.13 3.69 7.29
N GLY A 288 -25.46 3.81 7.16
CA GLY A 288 -26.34 2.74 6.75
C GLY A 288 -26.22 1.49 7.63
N LEU A 289 -25.96 0.35 6.97
CA LEU A 289 -25.89 -0.97 7.61
C LEU A 289 -24.48 -1.34 8.10
N LEU A 290 -23.55 -0.38 8.15
CA LEU A 290 -22.20 -0.65 8.62
C LEU A 290 -22.20 -1.12 10.08
N ALA A 291 -21.37 -2.13 10.37
CA ALA A 291 -21.28 -2.74 11.69
C ALA A 291 -20.81 -1.74 12.75
N ARG A 292 -21.56 -1.61 13.85
CA ARG A 292 -21.28 -0.63 14.92
C ARG A 292 -20.60 -1.22 16.15
N GLY A 293 -20.49 -2.54 16.24
CA GLY A 293 -19.80 -3.20 17.34
C GLY A 293 -18.29 -3.16 17.16
N LEU A 294 -17.53 -2.98 18.24
CA LEU A 294 -16.05 -3.08 18.23
C LEU A 294 -15.58 -4.25 19.07
N ALA A 295 -14.52 -4.93 18.64
CA ALA A 295 -13.95 -6.06 19.37
C ALA A 295 -13.61 -5.66 20.81
N ALA A 296 -14.09 -6.43 21.79
CA ALA A 296 -13.91 -6.12 23.21
C ALA A 296 -12.43 -6.03 23.60
N CYS A 297 -11.57 -6.89 23.04
CA CYS A 297 -10.12 -6.82 23.27
C CYS A 297 -9.50 -5.51 22.75
N ALA A 298 -10.03 -4.93 21.68
CA ALA A 298 -9.60 -3.62 21.22
C ALA A 298 -10.09 -2.55 22.20
N VAL A 299 -11.37 -2.54 22.58
CA VAL A 299 -11.93 -1.56 23.54
C VAL A 299 -11.24 -1.60 24.91
N GLU A 300 -10.92 -2.79 25.43
CA GLU A 300 -10.27 -2.98 26.73
C GLU A 300 -8.77 -2.65 26.76
N ALA A 301 -8.10 -2.58 25.60
CA ALA A 301 -6.67 -2.32 25.56
C ALA A 301 -6.34 -0.87 25.91
N ASP A 302 -5.21 -0.66 26.58
CA ASP A 302 -4.63 0.66 26.82
C ASP A 302 -3.86 1.17 25.59
N TYR A 303 -3.28 0.25 24.83
CA TYR A 303 -2.50 0.52 23.63
C TYR A 303 -2.91 -0.42 22.49
N LEU A 304 -2.97 0.11 21.27
CA LEU A 304 -3.13 -0.66 20.05
C LEU A 304 -1.87 -0.60 19.18
N ILE A 305 -1.60 -1.71 18.51
CA ILE A 305 -0.65 -1.78 17.39
C ILE A 305 -1.43 -2.26 16.17
N ASN A 306 -1.40 -1.49 15.09
CA ASN A 306 -2.09 -1.83 13.85
C ASN A 306 -1.08 -2.38 12.84
N MET A 307 -1.14 -3.68 12.57
CA MET A 307 -0.28 -4.38 11.62
C MET A 307 -1.10 -4.77 10.38
N ALA A 308 -1.05 -3.89 9.38
CA ALA A 308 -1.70 -4.10 8.09
C ALA A 308 -0.71 -4.70 7.08
N ILE A 309 -1.21 -5.00 5.87
CA ILE A 309 -0.40 -5.55 4.77
C ILE A 309 -0.46 -4.55 3.62
N LEU A 310 0.66 -4.28 2.96
CA LEU A 310 0.72 -3.39 1.80
C LEU A 310 0.09 -4.05 0.56
N LYS A 311 -1.20 -3.80 0.29
CA LYS A 311 -1.91 -4.40 -0.87
C LYS A 311 -2.84 -3.44 -1.60
N GLY A 312 -3.02 -3.66 -2.90
CA GLY A 312 -4.12 -3.05 -3.68
C GLY A 312 -5.47 -3.70 -3.38
N HIS A 313 -6.58 -3.00 -3.66
CA HIS A 313 -7.94 -3.47 -3.40
C HIS A 313 -8.97 -2.85 -4.34
N VAL A 314 -9.85 -3.68 -4.90
CA VAL A 314 -10.98 -3.20 -5.73
C VAL A 314 -11.96 -2.37 -4.90
N GLY A 315 -12.36 -1.21 -5.40
CA GLY A 315 -13.25 -0.25 -4.75
C GLY A 315 -12.53 0.88 -4.01
N GLN A 316 -11.54 0.56 -3.17
CA GLN A 316 -10.83 1.56 -2.34
C GLN A 316 -9.41 1.89 -2.84
N GLY A 317 -8.95 1.25 -3.91
CA GLY A 317 -7.58 1.34 -4.41
C GLY A 317 -6.59 0.52 -3.59
N VAL A 318 -6.57 0.70 -2.26
CA VAL A 318 -5.59 0.06 -1.37
C VAL A 318 -6.23 -0.55 -0.11
N THR A 319 -5.50 -1.46 0.52
CA THR A 319 -5.72 -1.95 1.88
C THR A 319 -4.48 -1.68 2.70
N LEU A 320 -4.58 -0.75 3.64
CA LEU A 320 -3.49 -0.32 4.52
C LEU A 320 -4.01 -0.21 5.98
N CYS A 321 -3.38 0.58 6.83
CA CYS A 321 -3.68 0.62 8.26
C CYS A 321 -5.11 1.07 8.54
N ALA A 322 -5.58 2.14 7.89
CA ALA A 322 -6.93 2.68 8.15
C ALA A 322 -8.02 1.64 7.82
N LYS A 323 -7.86 0.90 6.71
CA LYS A 323 -8.79 -0.16 6.33
C LYS A 323 -8.69 -1.40 7.22
N ASN A 324 -7.53 -1.68 7.83
CA ASN A 324 -7.36 -2.84 8.71
C ASN A 324 -8.26 -2.79 9.96
N TYR A 325 -8.64 -1.58 10.40
CA TYR A 325 -9.62 -1.40 11.48
C TYR A 325 -11.01 -1.93 11.15
N TYR A 326 -11.35 -2.07 9.87
CA TYR A 326 -12.63 -2.67 9.49
C TYR A 326 -12.79 -4.09 10.06
N GLY A 327 -11.70 -4.87 10.14
CA GLY A 327 -11.69 -6.19 10.76
C GLY A 327 -11.76 -6.19 12.30
N VAL A 328 -11.76 -5.02 12.94
CA VAL A 328 -12.01 -4.85 14.38
C VAL A 328 -13.51 -4.74 14.67
N THR A 329 -14.31 -4.43 13.67
CA THR A 329 -15.77 -4.27 13.82
C THR A 329 -16.49 -5.63 13.87
N SER A 330 -17.75 -5.61 14.31
CA SER A 330 -18.64 -6.79 14.37
C SER A 330 -19.16 -7.25 13.00
N ILE A 331 -18.33 -7.13 11.96
CA ILE A 331 -18.65 -7.60 10.62
C ILE A 331 -18.76 -9.12 10.58
N ASP A 332 -19.59 -9.60 9.67
CA ASP A 332 -19.80 -11.01 9.41
C ASP A 332 -18.52 -11.65 8.82
N PRO A 333 -18.19 -12.91 9.19
CA PRO A 333 -17.12 -13.65 8.54
C PRO A 333 -17.36 -13.84 7.03
N ASP A 334 -18.62 -13.95 6.58
CA ASP A 334 -18.94 -13.91 5.15
C ASP A 334 -18.98 -12.46 4.67
N TRP A 335 -17.92 -12.06 3.98
CA TRP A 335 -17.76 -10.71 3.45
C TRP A 335 -18.92 -10.23 2.57
N ARG A 336 -19.69 -11.14 1.95
CA ARG A 336 -20.86 -10.78 1.12
C ARG A 336 -22.01 -10.18 1.92
N ARG A 337 -22.01 -10.39 3.23
CA ARG A 337 -23.04 -9.91 4.16
C ARG A 337 -22.69 -8.56 4.77
N ASN A 338 -21.51 -8.03 4.46
CA ASN A 338 -21.01 -6.80 5.05
C ASN A 338 -21.22 -5.59 4.15
N ALA A 339 -21.75 -4.53 4.76
CA ALA A 339 -21.85 -3.19 4.19
C ALA A 339 -20.45 -2.56 4.03
N HIS A 340 -20.26 -1.74 3.00
CA HIS A 340 -19.00 -1.02 2.73
C HIS A 340 -19.26 0.46 2.44
N ASP A 341 -20.28 1.01 3.09
CA ASP A 341 -20.72 2.38 2.92
C ASP A 341 -19.58 3.37 3.22
N ASN A 342 -19.43 4.35 2.32
CA ASN A 342 -18.45 5.43 2.43
C ASN A 342 -16.98 4.98 2.52
N PHE A 343 -16.63 3.83 1.96
CA PHE A 343 -15.24 3.37 1.84
C PHE A 343 -14.57 3.84 0.54
N ASN A 344 -15.36 3.99 -0.52
CA ASN A 344 -14.85 4.30 -1.86
C ASN A 344 -14.90 5.81 -2.10
N GLN A 345 -13.83 6.32 -2.70
CA GLN A 345 -13.77 7.66 -3.26
C GLN A 345 -14.79 7.86 -4.40
N ASN A 346 -15.12 9.12 -4.68
CA ASN A 346 -15.88 9.45 -5.88
C ASN A 346 -14.99 9.34 -7.13
N ARG A 347 -15.55 8.86 -8.24
CA ARG A 347 -14.79 8.65 -9.49
C ARG A 347 -14.31 9.95 -10.15
N ASP A 348 -14.93 11.07 -9.82
CA ASP A 348 -14.57 12.40 -10.30
C ASP A 348 -13.63 13.14 -9.33
N GLY A 349 -13.23 12.49 -8.22
CA GLY A 349 -12.38 13.08 -7.20
C GLY A 349 -13.08 14.08 -6.28
N SER A 350 -14.39 14.26 -6.39
CA SER A 350 -15.13 15.14 -5.48
C SER A 350 -15.06 14.63 -4.04
N PRO A 351 -14.83 15.53 -3.04
CA PRO A 351 -14.80 15.13 -1.64
C PRO A 351 -16.11 14.51 -1.15
N ARG A 352 -16.00 13.62 -0.18
CA ARG A 352 -17.14 12.99 0.52
C ARG A 352 -16.71 12.53 1.90
N TYR A 353 -17.68 12.26 2.78
CA TYR A 353 -17.43 11.54 4.01
C TYR A 353 -16.74 10.20 3.72
N MET A 354 -15.68 9.91 4.46
CA MET A 354 -14.89 8.67 4.37
C MET A 354 -14.87 7.97 5.73
N THR A 355 -15.43 6.76 5.81
CA THR A 355 -15.53 6.01 7.08
C THR A 355 -14.18 5.74 7.73
N PHE A 356 -13.11 5.64 6.93
CA PHE A 356 -11.77 5.42 7.45
C PHE A 356 -11.30 6.53 8.40
N THR A 357 -11.79 7.75 8.22
CA THR A 357 -11.49 8.87 9.13
C THR A 357 -12.09 8.64 10.52
N ASP A 358 -13.29 8.04 10.61
CA ASP A 358 -13.85 7.63 11.91
C ASP A 358 -13.00 6.55 12.56
N PHE A 359 -12.54 5.54 11.81
CA PHE A 359 -11.68 4.49 12.37
C PHE A 359 -10.33 5.04 12.88
N MET A 360 -9.73 5.97 12.15
CA MET A 360 -8.47 6.60 12.53
C MET A 360 -8.63 7.56 13.71
N GLY A 361 -9.79 8.22 13.85
CA GLY A 361 -10.07 9.16 14.92
C GLY A 361 -10.65 8.55 16.20
N HIS A 362 -11.27 7.37 16.11
CA HIS A 362 -12.02 6.79 17.22
C HIS A 362 -11.13 6.48 18.44
N LYS A 363 -11.63 6.81 19.64
CA LYS A 363 -10.90 6.71 20.92
C LYS A 363 -10.38 5.31 21.23
N ASP A 364 -11.11 4.27 20.80
CA ASP A 364 -10.73 2.86 20.99
C ASP A 364 -10.06 2.23 19.78
N LEU A 365 -9.79 2.99 18.73
CA LEU A 365 -9.05 2.54 17.55
C LEU A 365 -7.82 3.43 17.38
N GLY A 366 -7.75 4.27 16.35
CA GLY A 366 -6.59 5.13 16.13
C GLY A 366 -6.25 6.05 17.31
N GLY A 367 -7.26 6.45 18.11
CA GLY A 367 -7.07 7.24 19.33
C GLY A 367 -6.25 6.56 20.44
N LYS A 368 -5.94 5.26 20.33
CA LYS A 368 -5.00 4.56 21.21
C LYS A 368 -3.93 3.73 20.48
N THR A 369 -3.77 3.93 19.18
CA THR A 369 -2.74 3.23 18.42
C THR A 369 -1.40 3.93 18.59
N ILE A 370 -0.44 3.21 19.17
CA ILE A 370 0.91 3.72 19.42
C ILE A 370 1.86 3.46 18.26
N LEU A 371 1.53 2.49 17.42
CA LEU A 371 2.38 2.03 16.34
C LEU A 371 1.56 1.48 15.17
N PHE A 372 1.82 2.03 14.00
CA PHE A 372 1.30 1.55 12.73
C PHE A 372 2.41 0.82 11.97
N ILE A 373 2.09 -0.35 11.43
CA ILE A 373 3.01 -1.24 10.73
C ILE A 373 2.38 -1.66 9.40
N LEU A 374 3.15 -1.56 8.31
CA LEU A 374 2.80 -2.22 7.05
C LEU A 374 3.76 -3.38 6.81
N ASP A 375 3.21 -4.59 6.82
CA ASP A 375 3.85 -5.78 6.28
C ASP A 375 3.91 -5.67 4.75
N ALA A 376 5.12 -5.48 4.25
CA ALA A 376 5.41 -5.41 2.82
C ALA A 376 6.49 -6.43 2.44
N TYR A 377 6.58 -7.57 3.13
CA TYR A 377 7.49 -8.66 2.72
C TYR A 377 7.12 -9.16 1.32
N TYR A 378 5.81 -9.30 1.08
CA TYR A 378 5.22 -9.82 -0.15
C TYR A 378 4.17 -8.90 -0.76
N GLY A 379 4.21 -7.60 -0.46
CA GLY A 379 3.21 -6.60 -0.87
C GLY A 379 2.63 -6.84 -2.27
N ASN A 380 1.32 -6.75 -2.42
CA ASN A 380 0.62 -7.38 -3.54
C ASN A 380 -0.28 -6.42 -4.30
N LYS A 381 -0.41 -6.60 -5.62
CA LYS A 381 -1.30 -5.79 -6.46
C LYS A 381 -2.78 -5.97 -6.11
N PHE A 382 -3.16 -7.16 -5.64
CA PHE A 382 -4.56 -7.52 -5.38
C PHE A 382 -4.77 -7.88 -3.91
N VAL A 383 -6.03 -7.75 -3.47
CA VAL A 383 -6.46 -8.05 -2.09
C VAL A 383 -6.32 -9.54 -1.75
N ASN A 384 -6.66 -10.40 -2.71
CA ASN A 384 -6.73 -11.85 -2.58
C ASN A 384 -5.64 -12.53 -3.42
N GLY A 385 -5.46 -13.83 -3.18
CA GLY A 385 -4.49 -14.69 -3.81
C GLY A 385 -3.21 -14.85 -2.98
N PHE A 386 -2.38 -15.79 -3.39
CA PHE A 386 -0.99 -15.87 -2.93
C PHE A 386 -0.17 -14.68 -3.46
N PRO A 387 1.00 -14.37 -2.86
CA PRO A 387 1.91 -13.37 -3.40
C PRO A 387 2.22 -13.59 -4.88
N GLY A 388 1.72 -12.72 -5.75
CA GLY A 388 1.72 -12.97 -7.20
C GLY A 388 2.72 -12.11 -7.99
N PHE A 389 3.25 -11.05 -7.38
CA PHE A 389 3.95 -9.99 -8.10
C PHE A 389 5.25 -9.61 -7.41
N LYS A 390 6.36 -9.86 -8.09
CA LYS A 390 7.65 -9.25 -7.75
C LYS A 390 7.70 -7.82 -8.27
N TRP A 391 8.24 -6.93 -7.46
CA TRP A 391 8.21 -5.49 -7.69
C TRP A 391 9.34 -5.09 -8.63
N GLN A 392 9.05 -4.18 -9.56
CA GLN A 392 9.98 -3.71 -10.57
C GLN A 392 10.66 -2.39 -10.19
N MET A 393 10.00 -1.54 -9.41
CA MET A 393 10.58 -0.24 -9.04
C MET A 393 11.84 -0.44 -8.18
N ALA A 394 12.84 0.41 -8.38
CA ALA A 394 14.05 0.39 -7.55
C ALA A 394 13.67 0.67 -6.08
N PRO A 395 14.28 -0.04 -5.10
CA PRO A 395 15.43 -0.96 -5.22
C PRO A 395 15.05 -2.44 -5.38
N PHE A 396 13.79 -2.76 -5.72
CA PHE A 396 13.32 -4.14 -5.70
C PHE A 396 13.76 -4.94 -6.93
N ASP A 397 13.91 -4.30 -8.10
CA ASP A 397 14.56 -4.86 -9.29
C ASP A 397 14.15 -6.32 -9.62
N ASN A 398 12.83 -6.54 -9.71
CA ASN A 398 12.19 -7.84 -9.96
C ASN A 398 12.37 -8.85 -8.81
N HIS A 399 12.38 -8.36 -7.56
CA HIS A 399 12.38 -9.13 -6.31
C HIS A 399 11.06 -8.96 -5.54
N TRP A 400 10.85 -9.76 -4.50
CA TRP A 400 9.82 -9.42 -3.51
C TRP A 400 10.14 -8.07 -2.86
N PRO A 401 9.11 -7.28 -2.49
CA PRO A 401 9.34 -5.98 -1.89
C PRO A 401 10.12 -6.06 -0.59
N SER A 402 10.09 -7.20 0.13
CA SER A 402 11.01 -7.48 1.24
C SER A 402 11.15 -6.32 2.23
N SER A 403 10.02 -5.66 2.52
CA SER A 403 9.98 -4.36 3.19
C SER A 403 9.14 -4.37 4.46
N LEU A 404 9.51 -3.52 5.40
CA LEU A 404 8.75 -3.21 6.60
C LEU A 404 8.61 -1.70 6.72
N PHE A 405 7.39 -1.21 6.94
CA PHE A 405 7.15 0.19 7.27
C PHE A 405 6.65 0.34 8.69
N MET A 406 7.08 1.41 9.38
CA MET A 406 6.68 1.69 10.76
C MET A 406 6.55 3.20 11.00
N SER A 407 5.49 3.61 11.70
CA SER A 407 5.26 5.01 12.08
C SER A 407 4.35 5.14 13.31
N GLN A 408 4.43 6.29 13.99
CA GLN A 408 3.42 6.75 14.95
C GLN A 408 2.30 7.55 14.27
N ASP A 409 2.53 8.05 13.06
CA ASP A 409 1.57 8.82 12.27
C ASP A 409 0.87 7.92 11.25
N GLY A 410 -0.38 7.60 11.57
CA GLY A 410 -1.19 6.67 10.77
C GLY A 410 -1.60 7.23 9.40
N VAL A 411 -1.65 8.55 9.23
CA VAL A 411 -1.93 9.19 7.94
C VAL A 411 -0.68 9.15 7.06
N ALA A 412 0.48 9.47 7.64
CA ALA A 412 1.75 9.47 6.92
C ALA A 412 2.14 8.08 6.40
N ILE A 413 2.01 7.03 7.22
CA ILE A 413 2.37 5.67 6.81
C ILE A 413 1.48 5.14 5.68
N ASP A 414 0.18 5.43 5.73
CA ASP A 414 -0.74 5.02 4.67
C ASP A 414 -0.49 5.84 3.39
N ALA A 415 -0.12 7.13 3.49
CA ALA A 415 0.33 7.93 2.35
C ALA A 415 1.58 7.33 1.68
N VAL A 416 2.59 6.99 2.47
CA VAL A 416 3.81 6.33 1.99
C VAL A 416 3.49 5.01 1.33
N GLY A 417 2.73 4.14 2.00
CA GLY A 417 2.36 2.84 1.44
C GLY A 417 1.57 2.95 0.13
N MET A 418 0.69 3.94 0.04
CA MET A 418 -0.07 4.24 -1.16
C MET A 418 0.82 4.72 -2.31
N ASP A 419 1.81 5.58 -2.05
CA ASP A 419 2.78 6.03 -3.06
C ASP A 419 3.57 4.85 -3.66
N PHE A 420 3.98 3.89 -2.82
CA PHE A 420 4.60 2.65 -3.29
C PHE A 420 3.68 1.84 -4.22
N ILE A 421 2.43 1.62 -3.82
CA ILE A 421 1.48 0.84 -4.64
C ILE A 421 1.15 1.56 -5.95
N ILE A 422 0.86 2.86 -5.92
CA ILE A 422 0.51 3.66 -7.12
C ILE A 422 1.62 3.58 -8.16
N ASN A 423 2.88 3.67 -7.71
CA ASN A 423 4.03 3.72 -8.62
C ASN A 423 4.49 2.33 -9.08
N GLU A 424 4.28 1.29 -8.28
CA GLU A 424 4.57 -0.09 -8.68
C GLU A 424 3.47 -0.67 -9.58
N PHE A 425 2.19 -0.44 -9.21
CA PHE A 425 1.02 -0.99 -9.89
C PHE A 425 0.06 0.11 -10.34
N PRO A 426 0.45 0.96 -11.31
CA PRO A 426 -0.40 2.04 -11.83
C PRO A 426 -1.71 1.54 -12.45
N ASP A 427 -1.74 0.27 -12.87
CA ASP A 427 -2.89 -0.41 -13.45
C ASP A 427 -3.67 -1.26 -12.43
N ALA A 428 -3.41 -1.08 -11.13
CA ALA A 428 -4.24 -1.67 -10.09
C ALA A 428 -5.65 -1.06 -10.08
N PRO A 429 -6.68 -1.82 -9.68
CA PRO A 429 -8.06 -1.34 -9.67
C PRO A 429 -8.24 -0.11 -8.75
N ASP A 430 -9.06 0.84 -9.20
CA ASP A 430 -9.57 1.96 -8.39
C ASP A 430 -8.47 2.81 -7.71
N MET A 431 -7.31 2.95 -8.36
CA MET A 431 -6.22 3.82 -7.90
C MET A 431 -6.56 5.32 -7.92
N PRO A 432 -7.22 5.88 -8.96
CA PRO A 432 -7.55 7.30 -8.96
C PRO A 432 -8.32 7.74 -7.72
N PHE A 433 -7.82 8.80 -7.08
CA PHE A 433 -8.37 9.42 -5.88
C PHE A 433 -8.45 8.51 -4.64
N CYS A 434 -7.72 7.38 -4.58
CA CYS A 434 -7.71 6.49 -3.41
C CYS A 434 -7.13 7.15 -2.14
N ASP A 435 -6.46 8.29 -2.29
CA ASP A 435 -5.94 9.17 -1.23
C ASP A 435 -7.02 10.04 -0.57
N SER A 436 -8.28 10.00 -1.04
CA SER A 436 -9.36 10.87 -0.54
C SER A 436 -9.56 10.77 0.98
N TYR A 437 -9.49 9.57 1.56
CA TYR A 437 -9.63 9.42 3.02
C TYR A 437 -8.45 10.01 3.79
N LEU A 438 -7.24 10.06 3.20
CA LEU A 438 -6.08 10.65 3.85
C LEU A 438 -6.21 12.18 3.93
N LYS A 439 -6.79 12.80 2.89
CA LYS A 439 -7.13 14.24 2.93
C LYS A 439 -8.18 14.54 3.99
N GLU A 440 -9.20 13.69 4.12
CA GLU A 440 -10.21 13.80 5.17
C GLU A 440 -9.61 13.61 6.57
N CYS A 441 -8.69 12.64 6.76
CA CYS A 441 -7.99 12.42 8.02
C CYS A 441 -7.05 13.59 8.39
N ALA A 442 -6.26 14.06 7.43
CA ALA A 442 -5.29 15.13 7.65
C ALA A 442 -5.96 16.46 8.03
N LEU A 443 -7.16 16.70 7.51
CA LEU A 443 -7.94 17.91 7.75
C LEU A 443 -9.24 17.61 8.51
N ALA A 444 -9.28 16.62 9.41
CA ALA A 444 -10.55 16.18 9.99
C ALA A 444 -11.29 17.26 10.82
N ASP A 445 -10.62 18.33 11.22
CA ASP A 445 -11.23 19.54 11.81
C ASP A 445 -11.91 20.47 10.77
N GLN A 446 -11.43 20.46 9.52
CA GLN A 446 -11.99 21.20 8.41
C GLN A 446 -11.87 20.41 7.09
N PRO A 447 -12.56 19.26 6.97
CA PRO A 447 -12.30 18.34 5.88
C PRO A 447 -12.86 18.86 4.56
N PRO A 448 -12.28 18.48 3.41
CA PRO A 448 -12.78 18.88 2.09
C PRO A 448 -14.25 18.52 1.84
N SER A 449 -14.75 17.44 2.45
CA SER A 449 -16.16 17.05 2.38
C SER A 449 -17.12 17.96 3.15
N GLY A 450 -16.61 18.79 4.06
CA GLY A 450 -17.42 19.56 5.02
C GLY A 450 -18.05 18.71 6.13
N THR A 451 -17.67 17.43 6.25
CA THR A 451 -18.17 16.54 7.32
C THR A 451 -17.71 17.04 8.69
N VAL A 452 -18.57 16.90 9.69
CA VAL A 452 -18.17 17.07 11.09
C VAL A 452 -17.83 15.68 11.63
N TYR A 453 -16.53 15.37 11.72
CA TYR A 453 -16.11 14.09 12.26
C TYR A 453 -16.17 14.09 13.80
N ASP A 454 -17.01 13.23 14.36
CA ASP A 454 -17.25 12.92 15.78
C ASP A 454 -17.65 11.43 15.85
N PRO A 455 -16.67 10.50 15.79
CA PRO A 455 -16.95 9.08 15.61
C PRO A 455 -17.68 8.46 16.82
N GLU A 456 -17.57 9.05 18.00
CA GLU A 456 -18.26 8.68 19.23
C GLU A 456 -19.67 9.27 19.35
N GLN A 457 -20.01 10.30 18.56
CA GLN A 457 -21.20 11.14 18.73
C GLN A 457 -21.33 11.73 20.14
N ASP A 458 -20.21 12.13 20.73
CA ASP A 458 -20.18 12.72 22.09
C ASP A 458 -20.06 14.25 22.09
N GLY A 459 -20.02 14.87 20.90
CA GLY A 459 -19.83 16.30 20.68
C GLY A 459 -18.37 16.71 20.51
N THR A 460 -17.41 15.81 20.68
CA THR A 460 -15.99 16.07 20.50
C THR A 460 -15.59 15.87 19.05
N LYS A 461 -15.40 16.99 18.35
CA LYS A 461 -14.94 16.97 16.97
C LYS A 461 -13.48 16.52 16.89
N LEU A 462 -13.17 15.73 15.86
CA LEU A 462 -11.80 15.37 15.52
C LEU A 462 -10.97 16.62 15.17
N LYS A 463 -9.67 16.49 15.41
CA LYS A 463 -8.62 17.36 14.88
C LYS A 463 -7.88 16.62 13.77
N SER A 464 -6.90 17.28 13.15
CA SER A 464 -5.95 16.58 12.28
C SER A 464 -5.45 15.28 12.92
N LEU A 465 -5.51 14.20 12.15
CA LEU A 465 -5.13 12.85 12.60
C LEU A 465 -3.70 12.47 12.19
N GLY A 466 -2.98 13.37 11.52
CA GLY A 466 -1.66 13.14 10.96
C GLY A 466 -1.42 13.98 9.71
N VAL A 467 -0.20 13.90 9.17
CA VAL A 467 0.21 14.66 7.98
C VAL A 467 0.06 13.84 6.71
N PHE A 468 -0.44 14.49 5.65
CA PHE A 468 -0.57 13.89 4.31
C PHE A 468 0.15 14.71 3.25
N GLU A 469 0.92 14.03 2.40
CA GLU A 469 1.42 14.50 1.11
C GLU A 469 1.86 13.31 0.26
N HIS A 470 2.11 13.56 -1.03
CA HIS A 470 2.79 12.64 -1.93
C HIS A 470 4.28 13.00 -2.06
N TRP A 471 5.14 12.01 -2.30
CA TRP A 471 6.56 12.24 -2.57
C TRP A 471 6.79 13.00 -3.88
N ASN A 472 8.03 13.46 -4.11
CA ASN A 472 8.42 14.13 -5.33
C ASN A 472 8.32 13.23 -6.58
N ASN A 473 8.88 12.01 -6.54
CA ASN A 473 8.84 11.03 -7.63
C ASN A 473 9.25 9.63 -7.15
N ALA A 474 8.96 8.59 -7.94
CA ALA A 474 9.22 7.19 -7.59
C ALA A 474 10.71 6.81 -7.51
N GLN A 475 11.61 7.57 -8.13
CA GLN A 475 13.06 7.32 -8.07
C GLN A 475 13.60 7.83 -6.74
N ASP A 476 13.38 9.12 -6.48
CA ASP A 476 13.93 9.82 -5.34
C ASP A 476 13.13 9.60 -4.09
N LYS A 477 11.81 9.38 -4.11
CA LYS A 477 10.92 9.10 -2.96
C LYS A 477 11.06 10.11 -1.80
N GLN A 478 11.31 11.37 -2.10
CA GLN A 478 11.53 12.42 -1.08
C GLN A 478 10.24 13.19 -0.80
N TYR A 479 9.90 13.28 0.47
CA TYR A 479 8.82 14.11 1.00
C TYR A 479 9.36 15.48 1.44
N SER A 480 8.48 16.37 1.91
CA SER A 480 8.86 17.75 2.19
C SER A 480 9.95 17.87 3.26
N LEU A 481 9.93 17.05 4.31
CA LEU A 481 11.00 17.03 5.33
C LEU A 481 12.30 16.42 4.80
N ASN A 482 12.24 15.49 3.84
CA ASN A 482 13.46 14.97 3.21
C ASN A 482 14.15 16.04 2.35
N LEU A 483 13.39 16.95 1.75
CA LEU A 483 13.90 18.03 0.88
C LEU A 483 14.36 19.25 1.70
N ASN A 484 13.66 19.56 2.77
CA ASN A 484 13.96 20.68 3.65
C ASN A 484 13.65 20.32 5.12
N PRO A 485 14.66 20.09 5.97
CA PRO A 485 14.47 19.75 7.38
C PRO A 485 13.75 20.83 8.21
N ALA A 486 13.63 22.06 7.69
CA ALA A 486 12.87 23.15 8.33
C ALA A 486 11.41 23.25 7.85
N ALA A 487 10.98 22.41 6.90
CA ALA A 487 9.59 22.34 6.46
C ALA A 487 8.72 21.59 7.48
N SER A 488 7.42 21.49 7.18
CA SER A 488 6.52 20.48 7.76
C SER A 488 6.23 19.42 6.68
N GLY A 489 5.79 18.23 7.07
CA GLY A 489 5.47 17.17 6.12
C GLY A 489 5.83 15.79 6.63
N ILE A 490 5.93 14.86 5.69
CA ILE A 490 6.40 13.49 5.91
C ILE A 490 7.94 13.49 5.83
N GLU A 491 8.56 12.69 6.68
CA GLU A 491 9.97 12.28 6.55
C GLU A 491 10.00 10.78 6.28
N LEU A 492 10.42 10.36 5.08
CA LEU A 492 10.70 8.96 4.80
C LEU A 492 12.16 8.63 5.16
N VAL A 493 12.37 7.88 6.24
CA VAL A 493 13.69 7.35 6.62
C VAL A 493 13.89 6.00 5.93
N ARG A 494 14.92 5.90 5.10
CA ARG A 494 15.20 4.70 4.31
C ARG A 494 16.37 3.94 4.89
N ILE A 495 16.14 2.68 5.22
CA ILE A 495 17.18 1.76 5.66
C ILE A 495 17.25 0.63 4.63
N GLN A 496 18.43 0.48 4.02
CA GLN A 496 18.73 -0.61 3.10
C GLN A 496 19.86 -1.42 3.73
N ASP A 497 19.60 -2.70 3.97
CA ASP A 497 20.56 -3.64 4.54
C ASP A 497 21.22 -4.52 3.46
#